data_AF-A0A4R1CM63-F1
#
_entry.id   AF-A0A4R1CM63-F1
#
_cell.length_a   1.000
_cell.length_b   1.000
_cell.length_c   1.000
_cell.angle_alpha   90.00
_cell.angle_beta   90.00
_cell.angle_gamma   90.00
#
_symmetry.space_group_name_H-M   'P 1'
#
loop_
_entity.id
_entity.type
_entity.pdbx_description
1 polymer ?
#
loop_
_entity_poly.entity_id
_entity_poly.type
_entity_poly.pdbx_seq_one_letter_code
_entity_poly.pdbx_strand_id
1 'polypeptide(L)'
;MTCLDDQMRVVAALSMTAVLSVTACSGSGKSQQTPSDSTPTAASIDSVTPMPTDDAWDLYERLGDGDRSALSTRQQAVFAICDLRQEVNSGGFDSYFRSWGGDTAQVALVALPEALGDSWAALLQEAMRTLGPQYPADADARSDLLEDRDVIAELNELDSRLYELEEATDADDRVNAYLAAAP
;
A
#
# COMPACT_ATOMS: atom_id res chain seq x y z
N MET A 1 -30.80 -8.68 10.66
CA MET A 1 -30.37 -8.84 9.25
C MET A 1 -29.99 -7.45 8.78
N THR A 2 -28.79 -7.06 9.17
CA THR A 2 -28.18 -5.71 9.18
C THR A 2 -26.68 -6.03 9.03
N CYS A 3 -25.83 -5.40 8.24
CA CYS A 3 -25.88 -4.24 7.36
C CYS A 3 -24.72 -4.48 6.38
N LEU A 4 -24.95 -4.47 5.06
CA LEU A 4 -23.87 -4.36 4.07
C LEU A 4 -23.60 -2.86 3.93
N ASP A 5 -22.64 -2.29 4.65
CA ASP A 5 -22.29 -0.86 4.53
C ASP A 5 -20.87 -0.53 5.04
N ASP A 6 -19.86 -1.39 4.81
CA ASP A 6 -18.49 -1.10 5.27
C ASP A 6 -17.37 -1.58 4.33
N GLN A 7 -17.53 -1.38 3.02
CA GLN A 7 -16.52 -1.77 2.02
C GLN A 7 -16.24 -0.68 0.96
N MET A 8 -16.34 0.59 1.34
CA MET A 8 -16.02 1.68 0.39
C MET A 8 -15.31 2.84 1.08
N ARG A 9 -14.05 2.63 1.44
CA ARG A 9 -13.09 3.73 1.63
C ARG A 9 -12.21 3.84 0.38
N VAL A 10 -12.77 4.48 -0.65
CA VAL A 10 -12.00 5.11 -1.73
C VAL A 10 -12.04 6.61 -1.49
N VAL A 11 -10.92 7.23 -1.09
CA VAL A 11 -10.55 8.59 -1.52
C VAL A 11 -9.03 8.78 -1.46
N ALA A 12 -8.43 8.73 -2.64
CA ALA A 12 -7.40 9.62 -3.19
C ALA A 12 -6.70 10.65 -2.27
N ALA A 13 -5.36 10.68 -2.32
CA ALA A 13 -4.61 11.94 -2.48
C ALA A 13 -3.16 11.68 -2.95
N LEU A 14 -2.92 11.81 -4.26
CA LEU A 14 -1.59 12.03 -4.82
C LEU A 14 -1.33 13.54 -4.95
N SER A 15 -0.15 13.96 -4.47
CA SER A 15 0.70 15.09 -4.91
C SER A 15 0.22 16.55 -4.85
N MET A 16 0.93 17.38 -4.06
CA MET A 16 1.68 18.56 -4.56
C MET A 16 2.57 19.22 -3.49
N THR A 17 3.87 19.32 -3.79
CA THR A 17 4.93 20.02 -3.04
C THR A 17 5.00 21.51 -3.40
N ALA A 18 5.15 22.42 -2.41
CA ALA A 18 5.90 23.69 -2.53
C ALA A 18 6.13 24.44 -1.18
N VAL A 19 7.31 24.22 -0.58
CA VAL A 19 8.36 25.18 -0.15
C VAL A 19 8.05 26.59 0.44
N LEU A 20 8.61 26.82 1.65
CA LEU A 20 9.12 28.04 2.34
C LEU A 20 8.20 29.23 2.70
N SER A 21 8.12 29.51 4.01
CA SER A 21 8.73 30.73 4.61
C SER A 21 8.69 30.72 6.14
N VAL A 22 9.84 31.02 6.75
CA VAL A 22 10.05 31.28 8.18
C VAL A 22 9.73 32.75 8.47
N THR A 23 8.96 33.06 9.50
CA THR A 23 9.07 34.34 10.21
C THR A 23 8.67 34.18 11.67
N ALA A 24 9.61 34.50 12.55
CA ALA A 24 9.45 34.57 14.00
C ALA A 24 8.75 35.87 14.43
N CYS A 25 7.95 35.82 15.50
CA CYS A 25 7.68 36.97 16.36
C CYS A 25 7.51 36.53 17.82
N SER A 26 8.34 37.12 18.67
CA SER A 26 8.39 36.96 20.13
C SER A 26 7.21 37.64 20.84
N GLY A 27 6.79 37.08 21.97
CA GLY A 27 5.90 37.76 22.92
C GLY A 27 6.07 37.17 24.32
N SER A 28 6.85 37.85 25.16
CA SER A 28 7.07 37.55 26.58
C SER A 28 5.88 37.97 27.44
N GLY A 29 5.54 37.15 28.44
CA GLY A 29 4.61 37.53 29.52
C GLY A 29 4.82 36.66 30.75
N LYS A 30 5.52 37.19 31.76
CA LYS A 30 5.73 36.58 33.08
C LYS A 30 4.43 36.63 33.91
N SER A 31 4.13 35.60 34.68
CA SER A 31 3.83 35.76 36.12
C SER A 31 3.82 34.44 36.90
N GLN A 32 4.23 34.60 38.15
CA GLN A 32 4.56 33.65 39.21
C GLN A 32 3.33 32.88 39.74
N GLN A 33 3.48 31.67 40.28
CA GLN A 33 3.55 31.39 41.75
C GLN A 33 3.59 29.87 42.05
N THR A 34 4.31 29.51 43.11
CA THR A 34 4.69 28.18 43.66
C THR A 34 3.64 27.58 44.63
N PRO A 35 3.93 26.51 45.41
CA PRO A 35 4.02 25.09 45.06
C PRO A 35 2.94 24.26 45.82
N SER A 36 2.46 23.16 45.23
CA SER A 36 1.69 22.16 46.00
C SER A 36 2.33 20.80 45.84
N ASP A 37 2.86 20.34 46.97
CA ASP A 37 3.38 19.01 47.24
C ASP A 37 2.18 18.04 47.28
N SER A 38 2.16 17.06 46.38
CA SER A 38 1.34 15.86 46.48
C SER A 38 1.96 14.77 45.63
N THR A 39 2.72 13.93 46.33
CA THR A 39 3.16 12.57 45.98
C THR A 39 2.31 11.90 44.90
N PRO A 40 2.86 11.55 43.72
CA PRO A 40 2.22 10.59 42.86
C PRO A 40 2.45 9.20 43.44
N THR A 41 1.38 8.65 44.02
CA THR A 41 1.17 7.21 44.22
C THR A 41 1.66 6.46 42.99
N ALA A 42 2.52 5.46 43.22
CA ALA A 42 2.97 4.52 42.21
C ALA A 42 1.76 3.79 41.60
N ALA A 43 1.20 4.36 40.54
CA ALA A 43 0.34 3.66 39.63
C ALA A 43 1.26 2.78 38.77
N SER A 44 1.18 1.47 39.01
CA SER A 44 1.66 0.47 38.06
C SER A 44 1.04 0.75 36.69
N ILE A 45 1.82 1.40 35.82
CA ILE A 45 1.60 1.38 34.38
C ILE A 45 2.40 0.22 33.81
N ASP A 46 1.94 -1.00 34.10
CA ASP A 46 2.29 -2.16 33.28
C ASP A 46 1.16 -2.43 32.28
N SER A 47 0.59 -1.34 31.74
CA SER A 47 -0.20 -1.38 30.54
C SER A 47 0.76 -1.23 29.37
N VAL A 48 1.53 -2.28 29.09
CA VAL A 48 1.95 -2.51 27.71
C VAL A 48 0.64 -2.77 26.96
N THR A 49 0.03 -1.70 26.45
CA THR A 49 -0.92 -1.85 25.35
C THR A 49 -0.15 -2.62 24.29
N PRO A 50 -0.53 -3.86 23.92
CA PRO A 50 0.08 -4.47 22.76
C PRO A 50 -0.14 -3.46 21.63
N MET A 51 0.96 -2.92 21.09
CA MET A 51 0.90 -2.19 19.84
C MET A 51 0.05 -3.07 18.91
N PRO A 52 -1.03 -2.56 18.31
CA PRO A 52 -1.71 -3.32 17.28
C PRO A 52 -0.61 -3.75 16.31
N THR A 53 -0.54 -5.06 16.07
CA THR A 53 0.31 -5.57 15.01
C THR A 53 -0.28 -4.97 13.75
N ASP A 54 0.34 -3.88 13.25
CA ASP A 54 -0.14 -3.17 12.08
C ASP A 54 -0.42 -4.21 10.99
N ASP A 55 -1.66 -4.26 10.52
CA ASP A 55 -2.00 -5.13 9.41
C ASP A 55 -1.33 -4.60 8.12
N ALA A 56 -1.43 -5.36 7.04
CA ALA A 56 -0.78 -5.02 5.79
C ALA A 56 -1.19 -3.62 5.28
N TRP A 57 -2.44 -3.22 5.49
CA TRP A 57 -2.96 -1.92 5.07
C TRP A 57 -2.54 -0.81 6.04
N ASP A 58 -2.53 -1.04 7.35
CA ASP A 58 -1.98 -0.11 8.34
C ASP A 58 -0.50 0.18 8.05
N LEU A 59 0.27 -0.86 7.74
CA LEU A 59 1.68 -0.75 7.33
C LEU A 59 1.80 0.06 6.04
N TYR A 60 0.96 -0.24 5.06
CA TYR A 60 0.92 0.42 3.76
C TYR A 60 0.63 1.93 3.89
N GLU A 61 -0.42 2.30 4.63
CA GLU A 61 -0.81 3.69 4.88
C GLU A 61 0.28 4.45 5.63
N ARG A 62 0.84 3.86 6.68
CA ARG A 62 1.85 4.52 7.51
C ARG A 62 3.14 4.83 6.76
N LEU A 63 3.55 3.97 5.83
CA LEU A 63 4.83 4.11 5.12
C LEU A 63 4.66 4.52 3.66
N GLY A 64 3.44 4.85 3.22
CA GLY A 64 3.12 5.23 1.84
C GLY A 64 3.97 6.39 1.30
N ASP A 65 4.26 7.38 2.16
CA ASP A 65 5.09 8.56 1.86
C ASP A 65 6.58 8.39 2.26
N GLY A 66 6.95 7.24 2.81
CA GLY A 66 8.28 6.96 3.36
C GLY A 66 9.27 6.41 2.34
N ASP A 67 10.56 6.42 2.70
CA ASP A 67 11.59 5.72 1.94
C ASP A 67 11.41 4.20 2.03
N ARG A 68 10.83 3.62 0.98
CA ARG A 68 10.55 2.18 0.87
C ARG A 68 11.83 1.33 0.79
N SER A 69 12.99 1.92 0.47
CA SER A 69 14.25 1.18 0.38
C SER A 69 14.77 0.72 1.75
N ALA A 70 14.33 1.38 2.83
CA ALA A 70 14.67 1.00 4.20
C ALA A 70 13.82 -0.16 4.74
N LEU A 71 12.79 -0.60 4.00
CA LEU A 71 11.93 -1.71 4.39
C LEU A 71 12.65 -3.06 4.24
N SER A 72 12.28 -4.02 5.08
CA SER A 72 12.70 -5.41 4.88
C SER A 72 12.12 -5.97 3.57
N THR A 73 12.75 -6.99 3.00
CA THR A 73 12.27 -7.63 1.75
C THR A 73 10.82 -8.10 1.84
N ARG A 74 10.39 -8.63 2.99
CA ARG A 74 8.99 -9.05 3.21
C ARG A 74 8.03 -7.87 3.24
N GLN A 75 8.42 -6.76 3.86
CA GLN A 75 7.60 -5.54 3.82
C GLN A 75 7.54 -4.94 2.42
N GLN A 76 8.64 -4.92 1.66
CA GLN A 76 8.62 -4.51 0.25
C GLN A 76 7.68 -5.38 -0.60
N ALA A 77 7.67 -6.70 -0.36
CA ALA A 77 6.75 -7.62 -1.00
C ALA A 77 5.28 -7.32 -0.67
N VAL A 78 4.96 -7.09 0.61
CA VAL A 78 3.61 -6.68 1.04
C VAL A 78 3.21 -5.35 0.38
N PHE A 79 4.10 -4.37 0.35
CA PHE A 79 3.87 -3.11 -0.33
C PHE A 79 3.55 -3.29 -1.81
N ALA A 80 4.33 -4.11 -2.53
CA ALA A 80 4.11 -4.36 -3.95
C ALA A 80 2.75 -5.05 -4.21
N ILE A 81 2.32 -5.94 -3.31
CA ILE A 81 0.99 -6.58 -3.39
C ILE A 81 -0.12 -5.56 -3.09
N CYS A 82 0.05 -4.69 -2.09
CA CYS A 82 -0.89 -3.62 -1.79
C CYS A 82 -0.99 -2.59 -2.94
N ASP A 83 0.13 -2.19 -3.54
CA ASP A 83 0.16 -1.31 -4.73
C ASP A 83 -0.66 -1.95 -5.86
N LEU A 84 -0.43 -3.24 -6.15
CA LEU A 84 -1.19 -3.99 -7.16
C LEU A 84 -2.70 -3.95 -6.89
N ARG A 85 -3.10 -4.35 -5.68
CA ARG A 85 -4.52 -4.45 -5.32
C ARG A 85 -5.19 -3.08 -5.32
N GLN A 86 -4.55 -2.06 -4.76
CA GLN A 86 -5.11 -0.71 -4.73
C GLN A 86 -5.31 -0.17 -6.15
N GLU A 87 -4.25 -0.14 -6.95
CA GLU A 87 -4.28 0.52 -8.26
C GLU A 87 -5.23 -0.19 -9.23
N VAL A 88 -5.24 -1.53 -9.24
CA VAL A 88 -6.17 -2.28 -10.11
C VAL A 88 -7.62 -2.04 -9.66
N ASN A 89 -7.91 -2.02 -8.36
CA ASN A 89 -9.26 -1.68 -7.89
C ASN A 89 -9.66 -0.22 -8.17
N SER A 90 -8.70 0.70 -8.30
CA SER A 90 -8.97 2.10 -8.61
C SER A 90 -9.10 2.39 -10.11
N GLY A 91 -8.43 1.63 -10.97
CA GLY A 91 -8.35 1.97 -12.40
C GLY A 91 -7.85 0.85 -13.32
N GLY A 92 -7.89 -0.40 -12.87
CA GLY A 92 -7.46 -1.55 -13.64
C GLY A 92 -5.95 -1.69 -13.79
N PHE A 93 -5.53 -2.72 -14.53
CA PHE A 93 -4.13 -2.95 -14.88
C PHE A 93 -3.53 -1.82 -15.73
N ASP A 94 -4.33 -1.08 -16.50
CA ASP A 94 -3.86 0.13 -17.21
C ASP A 94 -3.36 1.18 -16.22
N SER A 95 -4.14 1.51 -15.18
CA SER A 95 -3.71 2.42 -14.10
C SER A 95 -2.47 1.88 -13.39
N TYR A 96 -2.50 0.61 -13.00
CA TYR A 96 -1.39 -0.03 -12.29
C TYR A 96 -0.06 0.10 -13.04
N PHE A 97 -0.05 -0.17 -14.34
CA PHE A 97 1.19 -0.11 -15.13
C PHE A 97 1.68 1.32 -15.42
N ARG A 98 0.80 2.32 -15.45
CA ARG A 98 1.18 3.74 -15.61
C ARG A 98 1.65 4.39 -14.31
N SER A 99 1.18 3.87 -13.18
CA SER A 99 1.45 4.39 -11.84
C SER A 99 2.70 3.76 -11.21
N TRP A 100 2.98 4.16 -9.96
CA TRP A 100 4.08 3.64 -9.14
C TRP A 100 3.97 2.14 -8.86
N GLY A 101 2.76 1.59 -8.88
CA GLY A 101 2.57 0.14 -8.74
C GLY A 101 3.28 -0.67 -9.82
N GLY A 102 3.38 -0.14 -11.04
CA GLY A 102 4.12 -0.77 -12.13
C GLY A 102 5.61 -0.93 -11.84
N ASP A 103 6.20 -0.03 -11.04
CA ASP A 103 7.62 -0.12 -10.66
C ASP A 103 7.89 -1.31 -9.72
N THR A 104 6.87 -1.75 -8.99
CA THR A 104 6.95 -2.87 -8.03
C THR A 104 6.39 -4.18 -8.59
N ALA A 105 5.94 -4.23 -9.85
CA ALA A 105 5.29 -5.40 -10.46
C ALA A 105 6.15 -6.68 -10.40
N GLN A 106 7.46 -6.58 -10.62
CA GLN A 106 8.36 -7.73 -10.51
C GLN A 106 8.49 -8.24 -9.06
N VAL A 107 8.47 -7.33 -8.08
CA VAL A 107 8.50 -7.67 -6.66
C VAL A 107 7.21 -8.38 -6.26
N ALA A 108 6.05 -7.84 -6.68
CA ALA A 108 4.75 -8.49 -6.49
C ALA A 108 4.74 -9.88 -7.12
N LEU A 109 5.16 -10.03 -8.38
CA LEU A 109 5.17 -11.31 -9.09
C LEU A 109 5.94 -12.41 -8.35
N VAL A 110 7.07 -12.07 -7.72
CA VAL A 110 7.88 -13.02 -6.95
C VAL A 110 7.19 -13.40 -5.63
N ALA A 111 6.48 -12.47 -4.98
CA ALA A 111 5.87 -12.70 -3.67
C ALA A 111 4.48 -13.37 -3.75
N LEU A 112 3.73 -13.14 -4.81
CA LEU A 112 2.35 -13.62 -4.98
C LEU A 112 2.17 -15.13 -4.77
N PRO A 113 3.04 -16.04 -5.25
CA PRO A 113 2.87 -17.47 -5.04
C PRO A 113 2.82 -17.87 -3.56
N GLU A 114 3.65 -17.22 -2.73
CA GLU A 114 3.71 -17.48 -1.28
C GLU A 114 2.57 -16.77 -0.54
N ALA A 115 2.28 -15.52 -0.91
CA ALA A 115 1.32 -14.68 -0.20
C ALA A 115 -0.14 -15.04 -0.54
N LEU A 116 -0.47 -15.18 -1.82
CA LEU A 116 -1.86 -15.29 -2.31
C LEU A 116 -2.11 -16.55 -3.16
N GLY A 117 -1.05 -17.14 -3.72
CA GLY A 117 -1.08 -18.39 -4.49
C GLY A 117 -0.75 -18.20 -5.98
N ASP A 118 -0.48 -19.33 -6.65
CA ASP A 118 0.00 -19.36 -8.04
C ASP A 118 -0.94 -18.68 -9.04
N SER A 119 -2.26 -18.73 -8.82
CA SER A 119 -3.24 -18.11 -9.72
C SER A 119 -3.08 -16.59 -9.81
N TRP A 120 -2.74 -15.94 -8.69
CA TRP A 120 -2.49 -14.50 -8.66
C TRP A 120 -1.21 -14.13 -9.40
N ALA A 121 -0.14 -14.90 -9.17
CA ALA A 121 1.13 -14.70 -9.86
C ALA A 121 1.00 -14.92 -11.37
N ALA A 122 0.26 -15.95 -11.78
CA ALA A 122 -0.02 -16.24 -13.18
C ALA A 122 -0.80 -15.10 -13.85
N LEU A 123 -1.81 -14.54 -13.18
CA LEU A 123 -2.58 -13.40 -13.68
C LEU A 123 -1.70 -12.15 -13.87
N LEU A 124 -0.91 -11.78 -12.85
CA LEU A 124 0.00 -10.64 -12.98
C LEU A 124 1.03 -10.87 -14.09
N GLN A 125 1.57 -12.08 -14.21
CA GLN A 125 2.51 -12.40 -15.28
C GLN A 125 1.87 -12.29 -16.68
N GLU A 126 0.61 -12.67 -16.82
CA GLU A 126 -0.16 -12.52 -18.05
C GLU A 126 -0.35 -11.04 -18.38
N ALA A 127 -0.78 -10.23 -17.41
CA ALA A 127 -0.90 -8.78 -17.56
C ALA A 127 0.43 -8.13 -17.95
N MET A 128 1.54 -8.50 -17.32
CA MET A 128 2.88 -7.99 -17.65
C MET A 128 3.31 -8.34 -19.09
N ARG A 129 2.86 -9.49 -19.63
CA ARG A 129 3.21 -9.93 -20.99
C ARG A 129 2.49 -9.12 -22.08
N THR A 130 1.40 -8.43 -21.77
CA THR A 130 0.72 -7.52 -22.72
C THR A 130 1.65 -6.41 -23.20
N LEU A 131 2.58 -5.97 -22.33
CA LEU A 131 3.62 -4.97 -22.64
C LEU A 131 4.77 -5.55 -23.47
N GLY A 132 4.85 -6.88 -23.60
CA GLY A 132 5.86 -7.60 -24.36
C GLY A 132 6.64 -8.63 -23.53
N PRO A 133 7.64 -9.28 -24.15
CA PRO A 133 8.40 -10.37 -23.50
C PRO A 133 9.33 -9.89 -22.39
N GLN A 134 9.67 -8.60 -22.36
CA GLN A 134 10.48 -7.98 -21.33
C GLN A 134 9.68 -6.85 -20.71
N TYR A 135 9.44 -6.93 -19.40
CA TYR A 135 8.69 -5.90 -18.68
C TYR A 135 9.53 -4.61 -18.58
N PRO A 136 9.03 -3.46 -19.07
CA PRO A 136 9.77 -2.21 -18.99
C PRO A 136 9.85 -1.68 -17.55
N ALA A 137 11.06 -1.37 -17.09
CA ALA A 137 11.27 -0.78 -15.77
C ALA A 137 10.84 0.70 -15.69
N ASP A 138 10.78 1.39 -16.82
CA ASP A 138 10.45 2.81 -16.92
C ASP A 138 8.95 3.03 -17.18
N ALA A 139 8.33 3.97 -16.47
CA ALA A 139 6.89 4.23 -16.54
C ALA A 139 6.45 4.85 -17.87
N ASP A 140 7.27 5.72 -18.46
CA ASP A 140 6.96 6.33 -19.76
C ASP A 140 6.99 5.25 -20.84
N ALA A 141 7.99 4.36 -20.81
CA ALA A 141 8.07 3.23 -21.73
C ALA A 141 6.87 2.27 -21.60
N ARG A 142 6.35 2.03 -20.39
CA ARG A 142 5.12 1.24 -20.21
C ARG A 142 3.91 1.96 -20.80
N SER A 143 3.78 3.26 -20.56
CA SER A 143 2.70 4.10 -21.07
C SER A 143 2.66 4.09 -22.60
N ASP A 144 3.82 4.28 -23.25
CA ASP A 144 3.96 4.22 -24.71
C ASP A 144 3.51 2.86 -25.26
N LEU A 145 3.92 1.75 -24.62
CA LEU A 145 3.55 0.40 -25.05
C LEU A 145 2.06 0.10 -24.88
N LEU A 146 1.41 0.62 -23.84
CA LEU A 146 -0.04 0.48 -23.64
C LEU A 146 -0.81 1.19 -24.76
N GLU A 147 -0.35 2.37 -25.17
CA GLU A 147 -0.96 3.16 -26.25
C GLU A 147 -0.73 2.52 -27.63
N ASP A 148 0.49 2.08 -27.91
CA ASP A 148 0.87 1.51 -29.20
C ASP A 148 0.21 0.16 -29.51
N ARG A 149 -0.06 -0.65 -28.48
CA ARG A 149 -0.50 -2.05 -28.64
C ARG A 149 -2.00 -2.25 -28.59
N ASP A 150 -2.77 -1.24 -28.18
CA ASP A 150 -4.24 -1.31 -28.03
C ASP A 150 -4.70 -2.52 -27.20
N VAL A 151 -4.03 -2.74 -26.05
CA VAL A 151 -4.27 -3.90 -25.16
C VAL A 151 -5.38 -3.67 -24.13
N ILE A 152 -6.10 -2.54 -24.21
CA ILE A 152 -7.09 -2.15 -23.20
C ILE A 152 -8.19 -3.20 -23.01
N ALA A 153 -8.66 -3.82 -24.09
CA ALA A 153 -9.66 -4.89 -23.99
C ALA A 153 -9.13 -6.12 -23.25
N GLU A 154 -7.89 -6.54 -23.52
CA GLU A 154 -7.23 -7.67 -22.85
C GLU A 154 -7.00 -7.36 -21.36
N LEU A 155 -6.58 -6.14 -21.03
CA LEU A 155 -6.40 -5.71 -19.63
C LEU A 155 -7.72 -5.70 -18.86
N ASN A 156 -8.84 -5.27 -19.47
CA ASN A 156 -10.15 -5.30 -18.82
C ASN A 156 -10.63 -6.73 -18.49
N GLU A 157 -10.29 -7.72 -19.33
CA GLU A 157 -10.55 -9.13 -19.05
C GLU A 157 -9.71 -9.62 -17.86
N LEU A 158 -8.46 -9.16 -17.75
CA LEU A 158 -7.57 -9.49 -16.63
C LEU A 158 -8.01 -8.81 -15.34
N ASP A 159 -8.51 -7.58 -15.39
CA ASP A 159 -9.11 -6.89 -14.24
C ASP A 159 -10.27 -7.71 -13.68
N SER A 160 -11.18 -8.16 -14.56
CA SER A 160 -12.33 -8.98 -14.18
C SER A 160 -11.89 -10.26 -13.46
N ARG A 161 -10.84 -10.92 -13.98
CA ARG A 161 -10.26 -12.12 -13.35
C ARG A 161 -9.58 -11.82 -12.01
N LEU A 162 -8.98 -10.64 -11.83
CA LEU A 162 -8.46 -10.25 -10.52
C LEU A 162 -9.62 -10.10 -9.52
N TYR A 163 -10.71 -9.46 -9.92
CA TYR A 163 -11.89 -9.29 -9.06
C TYR A 163 -12.50 -10.64 -8.65
N GLU A 164 -12.54 -11.61 -9.56
CA GLU A 164 -12.96 -12.99 -9.22
C GLU A 164 -12.02 -13.65 -8.21
N LEU A 165 -10.70 -13.41 -8.30
CA LEU A 165 -9.74 -13.93 -7.32
C LEU A 165 -9.87 -13.26 -5.95
N GLU A 166 -10.11 -11.95 -5.92
CA GLU A 166 -10.41 -11.18 -4.70
C GLU A 166 -11.71 -11.69 -4.04
N GLU A 167 -12.77 -11.98 -4.82
CA GLU A 167 -14.00 -12.54 -4.27
C GLU A 167 -13.81 -13.97 -3.73
N ALA A 168 -12.98 -14.78 -4.40
CA ALA A 168 -12.74 -16.17 -4.03
C ALA A 168 -11.72 -16.35 -2.88
N THR A 169 -10.97 -15.32 -2.53
CA THR A 169 -9.84 -15.40 -1.59
C THR A 169 -9.96 -14.31 -0.54
N ASP A 170 -9.86 -14.66 0.74
CA ASP A 170 -9.62 -13.66 1.78
C ASP A 170 -8.17 -13.15 1.68
N ALA A 171 -7.95 -12.21 0.76
CA ALA A 171 -6.63 -11.73 0.40
C ALA A 171 -6.00 -10.92 1.55
N ASP A 172 -6.81 -10.19 2.33
CA ASP A 172 -6.32 -9.42 3.48
C ASP A 172 -5.76 -10.35 4.55
N ASP A 173 -6.52 -11.38 4.96
CA ASP A 173 -6.06 -12.37 5.94
C ASP A 173 -4.77 -13.07 5.49
N ARG A 174 -4.66 -13.39 4.20
CA ARG A 174 -3.48 -14.04 3.64
C ARG A 174 -2.25 -13.14 3.59
N VAL A 175 -2.39 -11.90 3.16
CA VAL A 175 -1.27 -10.95 3.15
C VAL A 175 -0.83 -10.63 4.58
N ASN A 176 -1.76 -10.53 5.52
CA ASN A 176 -1.46 -10.39 6.95
C ASN A 176 -0.68 -11.60 7.50
N ALA A 177 -1.10 -12.82 7.15
CA ALA A 177 -0.38 -14.03 7.53
C ALA A 177 1.03 -14.08 6.91
N TYR A 178 1.18 -13.66 5.65
CA TYR A 178 2.47 -13.54 4.98
C TYR A 178 3.38 -12.52 5.68
N LEU A 179 2.85 -11.34 6.04
CA LEU A 179 3.58 -10.31 6.78
C LEU A 179 4.06 -10.80 8.16
N ALA A 180 3.20 -11.52 8.87
CA ALA A 180 3.46 -12.01 10.23
C ALA A 180 4.38 -13.24 10.29
N ALA A 181 4.54 -13.98 9.18
CA ALA A 181 5.46 -15.10 9.13
C ALA A 181 6.89 -14.64 9.47
N ALA A 182 7.63 -15.45 10.22
CA ALA A 182 9.07 -15.21 10.42
C ALA A 182 9.83 -15.51 9.10
N PRO A 183 10.90 -14.77 8.79
CA PRO A 183 11.74 -15.07 7.62
C PRO A 183 12.49 -16.41 7.77
#